data_AF-A0A1Z5JE33-F1
#
_entry.id   AF-A0A1Z5JE33-F1
#
_cell.length_a   1.000
_cell.length_b   1.000
_cell.length_c   1.000
_cell.angle_alpha   90.00
_cell.angle_beta   90.00
_cell.angle_gamma   90.00
#
_symmetry.space_group_name_H-M   'P 1'
#
loop_
_entity.id
_entity.type
_entity.pdbx_description
1 polymer ?
#
loop_
_entity_poly.entity_id
_entity_poly.type
_entity_poly.pdbx_seq_one_letter_code
_entity_poly.pdbx_strand_id
1 'polypeptide(L)'
;MLGSATTPLEDIFPSAASTILVTDSVEQEGRFILQAWLSQENSVLWLSGGPPPVGHKPTNNFRCIPAEMAESLEQSFDAETFTKQLYRQVKEWVAQQQQQPTPSNQPWIVLDDVSVLSTLLGPRLIYALILSLQAESFKLMIRCSQETPQRDKDELTTWIGAGGLVEPSSSKPEWETALLELADYIVDVHPLQSGYTREAQGRIVLSENVGMRTIKGYNFIVRDGKPVVTLV
;
A
#
# COMPACT_ATOMS: atom_id res chain seq x y z
N MET A 1 -28.62 -12.11 -19.33
CA MET A 1 -27.23 -11.85 -18.88
C MET A 1 -27.22 -12.06 -17.38
N LEU A 2 -26.56 -13.10 -16.88
CA LEU A 2 -26.36 -13.29 -15.45
C LEU A 2 -25.33 -12.24 -15.03
N GLY A 3 -25.75 -11.22 -14.28
CA GLY A 3 -24.83 -10.22 -13.74
C GLY A 3 -23.81 -10.94 -12.85
N SER A 4 -22.53 -10.76 -13.14
CA SER A 4 -21.47 -11.26 -12.28
C SER A 4 -21.67 -10.67 -10.88
N ALA A 5 -21.65 -11.53 -9.85
CA ALA A 5 -21.86 -11.08 -8.48
C ALA A 5 -20.73 -10.10 -8.10
N THR A 6 -21.12 -8.88 -7.75
CA THR A 6 -20.20 -7.86 -7.25
C THR A 6 -20.06 -8.00 -5.74
N THR A 7 -18.84 -7.91 -5.24
CA THR A 7 -18.52 -7.94 -3.81
C THR A 7 -17.92 -6.59 -3.41
N PRO A 8 -18.21 -6.06 -2.20
CA PRO A 8 -17.47 -4.92 -1.66
C PRO A 8 -15.96 -5.20 -1.62
N LEU A 9 -15.13 -4.19 -1.86
CA LEU A 9 -13.68 -4.35 -1.87
C LEU A 9 -13.15 -4.79 -0.49
N GLU A 10 -13.76 -4.29 0.58
CA GLU A 10 -13.41 -4.60 1.97
C GLU A 10 -13.51 -6.10 2.31
N ASP A 11 -14.35 -6.85 1.59
CA ASP A 11 -14.63 -8.26 1.89
C ASP A 11 -13.63 -9.24 1.24
N ILE A 12 -12.81 -8.79 0.28
CA ILE A 12 -11.84 -9.67 -0.41
C ILE A 12 -10.49 -9.76 0.31
N PHE A 13 -10.40 -9.08 1.44
CA PHE A 13 -9.18 -8.77 2.13
C PHE A 13 -8.86 -9.76 3.27
N PRO A 14 -7.61 -10.19 3.41
CA PRO A 14 -7.24 -11.24 4.36
C PRO A 14 -7.23 -10.73 5.81
N SER A 15 -8.20 -11.18 6.61
CA SER A 15 -8.31 -10.78 8.03
C SER A 15 -7.11 -11.21 8.89
N ALA A 16 -6.43 -12.29 8.48
CA ALA A 16 -5.28 -12.87 9.19
C ALA A 16 -3.95 -12.16 8.88
N ALA A 17 -3.90 -11.26 7.89
CA ALA A 17 -2.66 -10.59 7.52
C ALA A 17 -2.17 -9.65 8.63
N SER A 18 -0.87 -9.72 8.90
CA SER A 18 -0.13 -8.79 9.75
C SER A 18 0.56 -7.73 8.91
N THR A 19 1.10 -8.08 7.74
CA THR A 19 1.73 -7.16 6.79
C THR A 19 1.10 -7.26 5.42
N ILE A 20 0.60 -6.14 4.89
CA ILE A 20 0.02 -6.05 3.54
C ILE A 20 0.84 -5.07 2.72
N LEU A 21 1.29 -5.50 1.55
CA LEU A 21 1.90 -4.63 0.55
C LEU A 21 0.90 -4.34 -0.56
N VAL A 22 0.60 -3.06 -0.78
CA VAL A 22 -0.16 -2.57 -1.93
C VAL A 22 0.85 -2.03 -2.93
N THR A 23 0.86 -2.61 -4.13
CA THR A 23 1.64 -2.07 -5.25
C THR A 23 0.69 -1.47 -6.27
N ASP A 24 1.06 -0.34 -6.84
CA ASP A 24 0.26 0.39 -7.80
C ASP A 24 1.16 1.16 -8.77
N SER A 25 0.57 1.97 -9.65
CA SER A 25 1.33 2.81 -10.58
C SER A 25 0.68 4.17 -10.78
N VAL A 26 1.39 5.07 -11.45
CA VAL A 26 0.85 6.38 -11.84
C VAL A 26 -0.37 6.24 -12.78
N GLU A 27 -0.42 5.17 -13.59
CA GLU A 27 -1.57 4.89 -14.47
C GLU A 27 -2.81 4.47 -13.68
N GLN A 28 -2.61 3.83 -12.52
CA GLN A 28 -3.70 3.35 -11.67
C GLN A 28 -3.30 3.43 -10.18
N GLU A 29 -3.67 4.52 -9.52
CA GLU A 29 -3.42 4.74 -8.09
C GLU A 29 -4.20 3.74 -7.24
N GLY A 30 -3.53 3.13 -6.26
CA GLY A 30 -4.02 2.14 -5.32
C GLY A 30 -4.43 2.72 -3.97
N ARG A 31 -4.38 4.04 -3.76
CA ARG A 31 -4.77 4.66 -2.48
C ARG A 31 -6.22 4.37 -2.08
N PHE A 32 -7.10 4.08 -3.04
CA PHE A 32 -8.49 3.65 -2.76
C PHE A 32 -8.57 2.31 -2.00
N ILE A 33 -7.56 1.42 -2.17
CA ILE A 33 -7.42 0.18 -1.38
C ILE A 33 -7.28 0.52 0.09
N LEU A 34 -6.39 1.46 0.42
CA LEU A 34 -6.15 1.91 1.78
C LEU A 34 -7.42 2.52 2.37
N GLN A 35 -8.08 3.41 1.64
CA GLN A 35 -9.31 4.06 2.12
C GLN A 35 -10.44 3.08 2.37
N ALA A 36 -10.66 2.13 1.46
CA ALA A 36 -11.72 1.14 1.60
C ALA A 36 -11.48 0.24 2.82
N TRP A 37 -10.25 -0.25 3.00
CA TRP A 37 -9.91 -1.07 4.15
C TRP A 37 -10.03 -0.31 5.46
N LEU A 38 -9.33 0.81 5.56
CA LEU A 38 -9.17 1.53 6.83
C LEU A 38 -10.49 2.15 7.32
N SER A 39 -11.49 2.28 6.44
CA SER A 39 -12.85 2.68 6.82
C SER A 39 -13.53 1.73 7.82
N GLN A 40 -13.06 0.48 7.91
CA GLN A 40 -13.56 -0.53 8.84
C GLN A 40 -12.78 -0.57 10.16
N GLU A 41 -11.64 0.13 10.25
CA GLU A 41 -10.69 0.00 11.34
C GLU A 41 -10.76 1.21 12.28
N ASN A 42 -10.88 0.95 13.57
CA ASN A 42 -11.03 2.01 14.58
C ASN A 42 -9.69 2.55 15.10
N SER A 43 -8.59 1.83 14.88
CA SER A 43 -7.26 2.19 15.38
C SER A 43 -6.25 2.13 14.23
N VAL A 44 -6.13 3.26 13.54
CA VAL A 44 -5.26 3.43 12.37
C VAL A 44 -4.39 4.65 12.57
N LEU A 45 -3.08 4.53 12.37
CA LEU A 45 -2.14 5.65 12.19
C LEU A 45 -1.65 5.65 10.74
N TRP A 46 -1.94 6.73 10.01
CA TRP A 46 -1.61 6.89 8.60
C TRP A 46 -0.47 7.90 8.43
N LEU A 47 0.70 7.39 8.02
CA LEU A 47 1.89 8.17 7.72
C LEU A 47 2.02 8.31 6.20
N SER A 48 1.76 9.51 5.71
CA SER A 48 1.68 9.77 4.27
C SER A 48 2.87 10.55 3.73
N GLY A 49 3.40 10.09 2.59
CA GLY A 49 4.31 10.84 1.73
C GLY A 49 3.60 11.90 0.87
N GLY A 50 2.27 12.02 0.93
CA GLY A 50 1.50 12.99 0.16
C GLY A 50 0.36 13.62 0.97
N PRO A 51 -0.40 14.53 0.35
CA PRO A 51 -1.58 15.11 0.99
C PRO A 51 -2.67 14.04 1.22
N PRO A 52 -3.62 14.29 2.14
CA PRO A 52 -4.76 13.41 2.34
C PRO A 52 -5.51 13.18 1.01
N PRO A 53 -6.01 11.97 0.76
CA PRO A 53 -6.83 11.73 -0.41
C PRO A 53 -8.10 12.58 -0.41
N VAL A 54 -8.57 12.93 -1.61
CA VAL A 54 -9.75 13.79 -1.79
C VAL A 54 -10.96 13.20 -1.08
N GLY A 55 -11.63 14.01 -0.25
CA GLY A 55 -12.79 13.59 0.54
C GLY A 55 -12.45 12.92 1.87
N HIS A 56 -11.19 12.60 2.14
CA HIS A 56 -10.75 12.16 3.46
C HIS A 56 -10.72 13.35 4.42
N LYS A 57 -11.51 13.30 5.50
CA LYS A 57 -11.40 14.30 6.56
C LYS A 57 -10.11 14.00 7.33
N PRO A 58 -9.15 14.95 7.44
CA PRO A 58 -7.96 14.74 8.24
C PRO A 58 -8.40 14.39 9.67
N THR A 59 -8.03 13.20 10.14
CA THR A 59 -8.17 12.84 11.54
C THR A 59 -6.84 13.11 12.24
N ASN A 60 -6.84 13.15 13.57
CA ASN A 60 -5.58 13.28 14.34
C ASN A 60 -4.59 12.14 14.08
N ASN A 61 -5.03 11.07 13.40
CA ASN A 61 -4.21 9.93 13.07
C ASN A 61 -3.71 9.95 11.62
N PHE A 62 -3.95 11.00 10.84
CA PHE A 62 -3.34 11.20 9.53
C PHE A 62 -2.19 12.21 9.64
N ARG A 63 -1.03 11.86 9.10
CA ARG A 63 0.19 12.68 9.14
C ARG A 63 0.80 12.80 7.75
N CYS A 64 1.00 14.02 7.29
CA CYS A 64 1.66 14.31 6.02
C CYS A 64 3.14 14.63 6.29
N ILE A 65 4.01 13.65 6.07
CA ILE A 65 5.44 13.75 6.37
C ILE A 65 6.12 14.92 5.63
N PRO A 66 5.88 15.15 4.32
CA PRO A 66 6.47 16.31 3.64
C PRO A 66 6.07 17.64 4.26
N ALA A 67 4.83 17.77 4.76
CA ALA A 67 4.36 19.01 5.38
C ALA A 67 5.05 19.23 6.74
N GLU A 68 5.16 18.20 7.56
CA GLU A 68 5.87 18.26 8.85
C GLU A 68 7.36 18.58 8.67
N MET A 69 7.98 18.01 7.63
CA MET A 69 9.35 18.32 7.25
C MET A 69 9.48 19.78 6.80
N ALA A 70 8.53 20.28 6.01
CA ALA A 70 8.53 21.66 5.53
C ALA A 70 8.43 22.69 6.66
N GLU A 71 7.62 22.40 7.69
CA GLU A 71 7.53 23.22 8.91
C GLU A 71 8.84 23.22 9.71
N SER A 72 9.67 22.19 9.56
CA SER A 72 10.96 22.04 10.24
C SER A 72 12.14 22.66 9.49
N LEU A 73 11.95 23.13 8.24
CA LEU A 73 13.01 23.64 7.35
C LEU A 73 13.66 24.96 7.80
N GLU A 74 13.20 25.56 8.91
CA GLU A 74 13.93 26.65 9.56
C GLU A 74 15.26 26.18 10.20
N GLN A 75 15.47 24.87 10.31
CA GLN A 75 16.68 24.22 10.81
C GLN A 75 17.24 23.22 9.79
N SER A 76 18.53 22.87 9.90
CA SER A 76 19.14 21.85 9.05
C SER A 76 18.42 20.51 9.23
N PHE A 77 17.73 20.04 8.19
CA PHE A 77 16.99 18.78 8.24
C PHE A 77 17.94 17.57 8.35
N ASP A 78 17.77 16.76 9.39
CA ASP A 78 18.47 15.50 9.59
C ASP A 78 17.50 14.33 9.46
N ALA A 79 17.58 13.64 8.32
CA ALA A 79 16.70 12.51 7.97
C ALA A 79 16.82 11.34 8.96
N GLU A 80 18.00 11.08 9.51
CA GLU A 80 18.20 9.95 10.44
C GLU A 80 17.52 10.24 11.77
N THR A 81 17.74 11.44 12.32
CA THR A 81 17.07 11.88 13.55
C THR A 81 15.56 11.92 13.36
N PHE A 82 15.07 12.45 12.24
CA PHE A 82 13.65 12.47 11.92
C PHE A 82 13.06 11.04 11.87
N THR A 83 13.72 10.11 11.18
CA THR A 83 13.26 8.71 11.06
C THR A 83 13.17 8.02 12.42
N LYS A 84 14.17 8.24 13.30
CA LYS A 84 14.16 7.72 14.68
C LYS A 84 13.02 8.31 15.51
N GLN A 85 12.76 9.61 15.37
CA GLN A 85 11.64 10.28 16.05
C GLN A 85 10.30 9.76 15.55
N LEU A 86 10.13 9.57 14.24
CA LEU A 86 8.93 9.01 13.64
C LEU A 86 8.64 7.61 14.19
N TYR A 87 9.64 6.71 14.20
CA TYR A 87 9.49 5.39 14.80
C TYR A 87 9.10 5.46 16.29
N ARG A 88 9.73 6.34 17.08
CA ARG A 88 9.37 6.54 18.49
C ARG A 88 7.92 6.99 18.65
N GLN A 89 7.48 7.96 17.84
CA GLN A 89 6.11 8.47 17.87
C GLN A 89 5.08 7.40 17.52
N VAL A 90 5.39 6.52 16.55
CA VAL A 90 4.54 5.35 16.25
C VAL A 90 4.40 4.47 17.48
N LYS A 91 5.51 4.15 18.16
CA LYS A 91 5.46 3.30 19.37
C LYS A 91 4.70 3.94 20.51
N GLU A 92 4.88 5.24 20.73
CA GLU A 92 4.14 5.99 21.74
C GLU A 92 2.65 5.98 21.44
N TRP A 93 2.25 6.20 20.18
CA TRP A 93 0.86 6.13 19.75
C TRP A 93 0.28 4.72 19.97
N VAL A 94 0.99 3.66 19.57
CA VAL A 94 0.56 2.26 19.80
C VAL A 94 0.38 1.95 21.29
N ALA A 95 1.30 2.39 22.14
CA ALA A 95 1.21 2.21 23.58
C ALA A 95 -0.03 2.90 24.17
N GLN A 96 -0.41 4.06 23.65
CA GLN A 96 -1.65 4.76 24.05
C GLN A 96 -2.91 3.99 23.62
N GLN A 97 -2.91 3.35 22.45
CA GLN A 97 -4.03 2.53 21.99
C GLN A 97 -4.24 1.30 22.90
N GLN A 98 -3.14 0.67 23.35
CA GLN A 98 -3.20 -0.52 24.23
C GLN A 98 -3.72 -0.21 25.64
N GLN A 99 -3.72 1.04 26.07
CA GLN A 99 -4.23 1.47 27.38
C GLN A 99 -5.74 1.73 27.38
N GLN A 100 -6.43 1.62 26.24
CA GLN A 100 -7.88 1.82 26.18
C GLN A 100 -8.65 0.66 26.84
N PRO A 101 -9.76 0.95 27.55
CA PRO A 101 -10.46 0.00 28.43
C PRO A 101 -11.14 -1.18 27.71
N THR A 102 -11.30 -1.09 26.39
CA THR A 102 -11.67 -2.20 25.52
C THR A 102 -10.52 -2.42 24.56
N PRO A 103 -9.78 -3.56 24.63
CA PRO A 103 -8.78 -3.85 23.63
C PRO A 103 -9.50 -4.02 22.29
N SER A 104 -9.42 -2.99 21.45
CA SER A 104 -9.80 -3.12 20.05
C SER A 104 -8.81 -4.06 19.37
N ASN A 105 -9.14 -4.51 18.16
CA ASN A 105 -8.21 -5.15 17.24
C ASN A 105 -6.82 -4.48 17.26
N GLN A 106 -5.78 -5.26 16.99
CA GLN A 106 -4.41 -4.75 16.86
C GLN A 106 -4.38 -3.49 15.99
N PRO A 107 -3.69 -2.42 16.40
CA PRO A 107 -3.68 -1.19 15.65
C PRO A 107 -3.00 -1.38 14.29
N TRP A 108 -3.42 -0.59 13.31
CA TRP A 108 -2.84 -0.54 11.97
C TRP A 108 -1.93 0.67 11.82
N ILE A 109 -0.71 0.43 11.32
CA ILE A 109 0.21 1.46 10.85
C ILE A 109 0.22 1.42 9.32
N VAL A 110 -0.02 2.57 8.70
CA VAL A 110 -0.08 2.70 7.23
C VAL A 110 1.04 3.60 6.76
N LEU A 111 1.84 3.13 5.80
CA LEU A 111 2.88 3.89 5.12
C LEU A 111 2.44 4.15 3.67
N ASP A 112 2.13 5.40 3.33
CA ASP A 112 1.53 5.78 2.03
C ASP A 112 2.09 7.11 1.51
N ASP A 113 3.12 7.19 0.69
CA ASP A 113 3.64 6.17 -0.20
C ASP A 113 5.13 6.02 0.07
N VAL A 114 5.58 4.80 0.30
CA VAL A 114 6.99 4.55 0.68
C VAL A 114 7.96 4.91 -0.45
N SER A 115 7.53 4.92 -1.71
CA SER A 115 8.35 5.41 -2.83
C SER A 115 8.65 6.91 -2.71
N VAL A 116 7.64 7.70 -2.35
CA VAL A 116 7.80 9.14 -2.11
C VAL A 116 8.61 9.39 -0.83
N LEU A 117 8.30 8.67 0.25
CA LEU A 117 9.06 8.77 1.49
C LEU A 117 10.53 8.39 1.29
N SER A 118 10.82 7.43 0.41
CA SER A 118 12.18 7.00 0.05
C SER A 118 12.95 8.10 -0.67
N THR A 119 12.28 8.92 -1.47
CA THR A 119 12.89 10.10 -2.10
C THR A 119 13.24 11.18 -1.06
N LEU A 120 12.45 11.31 0.00
CA LEU A 120 12.63 12.33 1.04
C LEU A 120 13.67 11.93 2.10
N LEU A 121 13.56 10.71 2.63
CA LEU A 121 14.39 10.23 3.73
C LEU A 121 15.57 9.38 3.25
N GLY A 122 15.54 8.92 2.00
CA GLY A 122 16.51 7.99 1.44
C GLY A 122 16.08 6.53 1.61
N PRO A 123 16.38 5.66 0.61
CA PRO A 123 15.88 4.28 0.57
C PRO A 123 16.34 3.43 1.76
N ARG A 124 17.57 3.63 2.22
CA ARG A 124 18.12 2.89 3.36
C ARG A 124 17.36 3.18 4.65
N LEU A 125 16.99 4.44 4.89
CA LEU A 125 16.29 4.83 6.11
C LEU A 125 14.84 4.37 6.09
N ILE A 126 14.15 4.46 4.95
CA ILE A 126 12.80 3.92 4.79
C ILE A 126 12.76 2.41 4.98
N TYR A 127 13.68 1.69 4.33
CA TYR A 127 13.73 0.24 4.49
C TYR A 127 14.03 -0.16 5.95
N ALA A 128 14.97 0.53 6.61
CA ALA A 128 15.26 0.30 8.04
C ALA A 128 14.05 0.61 8.94
N LEU A 129 13.28 1.67 8.62
CA LEU A 129 12.04 1.99 9.33
C LEU A 129 11.01 0.88 9.15
N ILE A 130 10.79 0.40 7.93
CA ILE A 130 9.85 -0.69 7.63
C ILE A 130 10.21 -1.95 8.41
N LEU A 131 11.48 -2.37 8.38
CA LEU A 131 11.95 -3.53 9.16
C LEU A 131 11.73 -3.34 10.66
N SER A 132 12.00 -2.13 11.17
CA SER A 132 11.80 -1.81 12.59
C SER A 132 10.33 -1.83 12.99
N LEU A 133 9.42 -1.43 12.09
CA LEU A 133 7.98 -1.47 12.32
C LEU A 133 7.41 -2.88 12.18
N GLN A 134 7.90 -3.69 11.23
CA GLN A 134 7.44 -5.06 11.02
C GLN A 134 7.77 -5.99 12.20
N ALA A 135 8.82 -5.69 12.96
CA ALA A 135 9.20 -6.46 14.15
C ALA A 135 8.29 -6.22 15.38
N GLU A 136 7.29 -5.34 15.29
CA GLU A 136 6.45 -4.91 16.40
C GLU A 136 5.08 -5.62 16.45
N SER A 137 4.35 -5.42 17.54
CA SER A 137 3.05 -6.07 17.82
C SER A 137 1.83 -5.31 17.28
N PHE A 138 1.92 -4.83 16.04
CA PHE A 138 0.83 -4.16 15.32
C PHE A 138 0.75 -4.65 13.88
N LYS A 139 -0.31 -4.27 13.17
CA LYS A 139 -0.46 -4.58 11.75
C LYS A 139 0.12 -3.46 10.89
N LEU A 140 0.72 -3.82 9.76
CA LEU A 140 1.41 -2.92 8.87
C LEU A 140 0.81 -2.98 7.47
N MET A 141 0.47 -1.83 6.92
CA MET A 141 0.05 -1.70 5.52
C MET A 141 1.02 -0.75 4.81
N ILE A 142 1.62 -1.21 3.72
CA ILE A 142 2.64 -0.50 2.97
C ILE A 142 2.09 -0.26 1.58
N ARG A 143 2.00 0.99 1.13
CA ARG A 143 1.76 1.31 -0.27
C ARG A 143 3.06 1.74 -0.93
N CYS A 144 3.39 1.12 -2.06
CA CYS A 144 4.57 1.38 -2.85
C CYS A 144 4.16 1.64 -4.31
N SER A 145 4.20 2.90 -4.75
CA SER A 145 4.00 3.22 -6.17
C SER A 145 5.19 2.74 -6.97
N GLN A 146 4.96 1.88 -7.95
CA GLN A 146 5.96 1.46 -8.91
C GLN A 146 5.92 2.40 -10.11
N GLU A 147 7.09 2.92 -10.50
CA GLU A 147 7.24 3.48 -11.83
C GLU A 147 7.08 2.34 -12.82
N THR A 148 6.03 2.40 -13.64
CA THR A 148 5.94 1.50 -14.80
C THR A 148 7.21 1.73 -15.62
N PRO A 149 8.05 0.71 -15.85
CA PRO A 149 9.12 0.84 -16.82
C PRO A 149 8.43 1.27 -18.09
N GLN A 150 8.88 2.41 -18.61
CA GLN A 150 8.39 3.05 -19.82
C GLN A 150 8.10 1.94 -20.83
N ARG A 151 6.82 1.71 -21.15
CA ARG A 151 6.44 0.68 -22.12
C ARG A 151 7.08 1.08 -23.43
N ASP A 152 8.27 0.56 -23.69
CA ASP A 152 8.82 0.53 -25.03
C ASP A 152 7.75 -0.16 -25.87
N LYS A 153 7.22 0.57 -26.83
CA LYS A 153 6.03 0.20 -27.63
C LYS A 153 6.25 -1.02 -28.52
N ASP A 154 7.32 -1.78 -28.33
CA ASP A 154 7.78 -2.82 -29.26
C ASP A 154 7.73 -4.26 -28.71
N GLU A 155 7.39 -4.50 -27.44
CA GLU A 155 7.21 -5.89 -26.98
C GLU A 155 5.75 -6.38 -27.13
N LEU A 156 5.43 -6.74 -28.37
CA LEU A 156 4.33 -7.66 -28.67
C LEU A 156 4.57 -9.00 -27.95
N THR A 157 3.52 -9.45 -27.26
CA THR A 157 3.21 -10.87 -27.00
C THR A 157 4.23 -11.70 -26.23
N THR A 158 4.12 -11.72 -24.89
CA THR A 158 4.39 -12.96 -24.16
C THR A 158 3.40 -13.15 -23.02
N TRP A 159 2.40 -14.01 -23.25
CA TRP A 159 1.72 -14.73 -22.18
C TRP A 159 2.76 -15.65 -21.53
N ILE A 160 3.07 -15.45 -20.25
CA ILE A 160 3.95 -16.36 -19.50
C ILE A 160 3.09 -17.15 -18.52
N GLY A 161 2.79 -18.40 -18.90
CA GLY A 161 2.39 -19.46 -17.98
C GLY A 161 3.58 -19.98 -17.19
N ALA A 162 3.29 -20.78 -16.17
CA ALA A 162 4.20 -21.33 -15.16
C ALA A 162 5.62 -21.67 -15.69
N GLY A 163 6.61 -20.85 -15.32
CA GLY A 163 8.04 -21.19 -15.44
C GLY A 163 8.94 -20.25 -16.26
N GLY A 164 8.47 -19.09 -16.73
CA GLY A 164 9.30 -18.17 -17.54
C GLY A 164 10.23 -17.29 -16.69
N LEU A 165 11.52 -17.32 -17.02
CA LEU A 165 12.57 -16.45 -16.49
C LEU A 165 12.32 -15.00 -16.95
N VAL A 166 12.16 -14.08 -16.02
CA VAL A 166 12.03 -12.64 -16.29
C VAL A 166 13.43 -12.06 -16.51
N GLU A 167 13.73 -11.55 -17.71
CA GLU A 167 14.87 -10.64 -17.87
C GLU A 167 14.48 -9.26 -17.30
N PRO A 168 15.28 -8.67 -16.38
CA PRO A 168 14.91 -7.44 -15.70
C PRO A 168 15.19 -6.22 -16.59
N SER A 169 14.17 -5.73 -17.30
CA SER A 169 14.20 -4.38 -17.87
C SER A 169 14.00 -3.35 -16.76
N SER A 170 15.06 -2.56 -16.53
CA SER A 170 15.34 -1.68 -15.38
C SER A 170 15.39 -2.41 -14.02
N SER A 171 16.58 -2.48 -13.42
CA SER A 171 16.75 -3.08 -12.10
C SER A 171 15.97 -2.26 -11.07
N LYS A 172 14.79 -2.75 -10.67
CA LYS A 172 14.06 -2.21 -9.52
C LYS A 172 15.03 -2.00 -8.35
N PRO A 173 14.87 -0.92 -7.56
CA PRO A 173 15.67 -0.77 -6.36
C PRO A 173 15.58 -2.04 -5.51
N GLU A 174 16.72 -2.60 -5.10
CA GLU A 174 16.77 -3.88 -4.38
C GLU A 174 15.85 -3.90 -3.15
N TRP A 175 15.66 -2.74 -2.50
CA TRP A 175 14.80 -2.59 -1.32
C TRP A 175 13.30 -2.75 -1.61
N GLU A 176 12.83 -2.41 -2.81
CA GLU A 176 11.42 -2.60 -3.21
C GLU A 176 11.12 -4.07 -3.42
N THR A 177 12.07 -4.80 -4.00
CA THR A 177 11.96 -6.26 -4.15
C THR A 177 11.89 -6.94 -2.78
N ALA A 178 12.66 -6.46 -1.81
CA ALA A 178 12.64 -6.97 -0.45
C ALA A 178 11.28 -6.76 0.26
N LEU A 179 10.48 -5.76 -0.13
CA LEU A 179 9.13 -5.59 0.44
C LEU A 179 8.21 -6.77 0.13
N LEU A 180 8.39 -7.42 -1.03
CA LEU A 180 7.62 -8.60 -1.41
C LEU A 180 7.86 -9.74 -0.42
N GLU A 181 9.09 -9.89 0.07
CA GLU A 181 9.46 -10.94 1.04
C GLU A 181 8.92 -10.66 2.45
N LEU A 182 8.68 -9.39 2.79
CA LEU A 182 8.19 -8.97 4.11
C LEU A 182 6.67 -9.05 4.25
N ALA A 183 5.94 -8.96 3.13
CA ALA A 183 4.48 -8.94 3.15
C ALA A 183 3.90 -10.34 3.35
N ASP A 184 2.84 -10.48 4.15
CA ASP A 184 2.05 -11.72 4.18
C ASP A 184 1.18 -11.80 2.91
N TYR A 185 0.67 -10.65 2.48
CA TYR A 185 -0.19 -10.50 1.31
C TYR A 185 0.22 -9.30 0.47
N ILE A 186 0.10 -9.50 -0.84
CA ILE A 186 0.39 -8.50 -1.86
C ILE A 186 -0.91 -8.19 -2.61
N VAL A 187 -1.21 -6.91 -2.75
CA VAL A 187 -2.34 -6.36 -3.49
C VAL A 187 -1.77 -5.54 -4.65
N ASP A 188 -1.69 -6.15 -5.82
CA ASP A 188 -1.22 -5.47 -7.02
C ASP A 188 -2.38 -4.81 -7.75
N VAL A 189 -2.29 -3.51 -7.95
CA VAL A 189 -3.29 -2.69 -8.63
C VAL A 189 -2.78 -2.33 -10.01
N HIS A 190 -3.53 -2.73 -11.04
CA HIS A 190 -3.15 -2.53 -12.44
C HIS A 190 -4.25 -1.83 -13.24
N PRO A 191 -3.89 -0.99 -14.22
CA PRO A 191 -4.84 -0.55 -15.23
C PRO A 191 -5.27 -1.75 -16.09
N LEU A 192 -6.45 -1.66 -16.72
CA LEU A 192 -6.86 -2.63 -17.73
C LEU A 192 -5.98 -2.49 -18.98
N GLN A 193 -5.58 -3.62 -19.57
CA GLN A 193 -4.81 -3.61 -20.83
C GLN A 193 -5.59 -2.96 -21.99
N SER A 194 -6.92 -3.09 -21.97
CA SER A 194 -7.83 -2.46 -22.94
C SER A 194 -8.10 -0.97 -22.69
N GLY A 195 -7.55 -0.41 -21.60
CA GLY A 195 -7.98 0.89 -21.06
C GLY A 195 -9.30 0.83 -20.29
N TYR A 196 -9.76 1.98 -19.82
CA TYR A 196 -10.97 2.12 -19.00
C TYR A 196 -12.22 1.65 -19.72
N THR A 197 -13.07 0.89 -19.02
CA THR A 197 -14.37 0.43 -19.54
C THR A 197 -15.50 0.91 -18.64
N ARG A 198 -16.75 0.78 -19.11
CA ARG A 198 -17.94 1.04 -18.27
C ARG A 198 -18.13 0.00 -17.16
N GLU A 199 -17.49 -1.15 -17.29
CA GLU A 199 -17.71 -2.31 -16.41
C GLU A 199 -16.57 -2.49 -15.39
N ALA A 200 -15.38 -1.98 -15.71
CA ALA A 200 -14.20 -2.03 -14.86
C ALA A 200 -13.24 -0.86 -15.15
N GLN A 201 -12.64 -0.34 -14.09
CA GLN A 201 -11.64 0.72 -14.12
C GLN A 201 -10.20 0.16 -14.11
N GLY A 202 -10.00 -0.94 -13.39
CA GLY A 202 -8.71 -1.61 -13.28
C GLY A 202 -8.85 -3.05 -12.80
N ARG A 203 -7.71 -3.66 -12.52
CA ARG A 203 -7.58 -5.01 -11.99
C ARG A 203 -6.85 -4.97 -10.65
N ILE A 204 -7.30 -5.78 -9.71
CA ILE A 204 -6.62 -6.10 -8.46
C ILE A 204 -6.18 -7.55 -8.54
N VAL A 205 -4.93 -7.83 -8.17
CA VAL A 205 -4.41 -9.17 -7.99
C VAL A 205 -4.02 -9.32 -6.53
N LEU A 206 -4.68 -10.26 -5.85
CA LEU A 206 -4.35 -10.60 -4.47
C LEU A 206 -3.50 -11.87 -4.47
N SER A 207 -2.32 -11.77 -3.87
CA SER A 207 -1.35 -12.87 -3.78
C SER A 207 -0.95 -13.07 -2.31
N GLU A 208 -0.92 -14.32 -1.86
CA GLU A 208 -0.36 -14.68 -0.55
C GLU A 208 1.13 -15.03 -0.71
N ASN A 209 1.99 -14.42 0.10
CA ASN A 209 3.42 -14.64 0.04
C ASN A 209 3.85 -15.98 0.68
N VAL A 210 3.08 -16.48 1.65
CA VAL A 210 3.35 -17.77 2.31
C VAL A 210 3.06 -18.93 1.35
N GLY A 211 4.09 -19.35 0.61
CA GLY A 211 4.05 -20.54 -0.25
C GLY A 211 3.49 -20.32 -1.66
N MET A 212 3.43 -19.08 -2.16
CA MET A 212 3.00 -18.70 -3.53
C MET A 212 1.67 -19.34 -3.98
N ARG A 213 0.68 -19.46 -3.07
CA ARG A 213 -0.38 -20.46 -3.26
C ARG A 213 -1.79 -19.99 -3.53
N THR A 214 -2.06 -18.69 -3.58
CA THR A 214 -3.35 -18.25 -4.13
C THR A 214 -3.21 -16.91 -4.82
N ILE A 215 -3.50 -16.89 -6.13
CA ILE A 215 -3.69 -15.67 -6.89
C ILE A 215 -5.19 -15.54 -7.15
N LYS A 216 -5.84 -14.51 -6.59
CA LYS A 216 -7.21 -14.14 -6.98
C LYS A 216 -7.15 -12.85 -7.78
N GLY A 217 -7.70 -12.90 -8.98
CA GLY A 217 -7.86 -11.74 -9.84
C GLY A 217 -9.25 -11.14 -9.69
N TYR A 218 -9.31 -9.82 -9.56
CA TYR A 218 -10.56 -9.09 -9.52
C TYR A 218 -10.52 -7.91 -10.50
N ASN A 219 -11.62 -7.69 -11.21
CA ASN A 219 -11.86 -6.40 -11.83
C ASN A 219 -12.55 -5.50 -10.81
N PHE A 220 -12.17 -4.23 -10.73
CA PHE A 220 -12.81 -3.27 -9.82
C PHE A 220 -13.43 -2.09 -10.57
N ILE A 221 -14.48 -1.54 -9.98
CA ILE A 221 -15.16 -0.32 -10.43
C ILE A 221 -15.69 0.45 -9.23
N VAL A 222 -15.62 1.78 -9.28
CA VAL A 222 -16.25 2.64 -8.28
C VAL A 222 -17.74 2.85 -8.63
N ARG A 223 -18.63 2.42 -7.74
CA ARG A 223 -20.08 2.66 -7.81
C ARG A 223 -20.51 3.48 -6.61
N ASP A 224 -21.22 4.58 -6.83
CA ASP A 224 -21.71 5.48 -5.78
C ASP A 224 -20.60 5.92 -4.79
N GLY A 225 -19.39 6.14 -5.31
CA GLY A 225 -18.22 6.53 -4.52
C GLY A 225 -17.55 5.40 -3.74
N LYS A 226 -18.00 4.14 -3.89
CA LYS A 226 -17.41 2.97 -3.25
C LYS A 226 -16.83 1.98 -4.27
N PRO A 227 -15.60 1.47 -4.07
CA PRO A 227 -15.04 0.45 -4.93
C PRO A 227 -15.75 -0.89 -4.70
N VAL A 228 -16.19 -1.53 -5.77
CA VAL A 228 -16.70 -2.90 -5.78
C VAL A 228 -15.89 -3.75 -6.75
N VAL A 229 -15.80 -5.04 -6.46
CA VAL A 229 -14.98 -6.00 -7.20
C VAL A 229 -15.81 -7.13 -7.78
N THR A 230 -15.33 -7.67 -8.90
CA THR A 230 -15.87 -8.88 -9.55
C THR A 230 -14.73 -9.86 -9.77
N LEU A 231 -14.90 -11.11 -9.33
CA LEU A 231 -13.91 -12.17 -9.53
C LEU A 231 -13.74 -12.49 -11.03
N VAL A 232 -12.50 -12.70 -11.45
CA VAL A 232 -12.11 -13.03 -12.84
C VAL A 232 -11.44 -14.40 -12.89
#